data_AF-A0A179F4R4-F1
#
_entry.id   AF-A0A179F4R4-F1
#
_cell.length_a   1.000
_cell.length_b   1.000
_cell.length_c   1.000
_cell.angle_alpha   90.00
_cell.angle_beta   90.00
_cell.angle_gamma   90.00
#
_symmetry.space_group_name_H-M   'P 1'
#
loop_
_entity.id
_entity.type
_entity.pdbx_description
1 polymer ?
#
loop_
_entity_poly.entity_id
_entity_poly.type
_entity_poly.pdbx_seq_one_letter_code
_entity_poly.pdbx_strand_id
1 'polypeptide(L)'
;MHYAFRHHDHGSRTINRAPSNMDEHEATRLLHLLEEAKSQLSQEQRRREEADRRFREEQQRREEERQRREEADRQREEADRQREEAVAVAAAARPQTIPDYLEACHQLSLAIDIVTDKTLTTQGEPTKPAGRKFPQQIIPWDNFAASQEETWSRLAADNAFFTNTIYPSANQVDYIASLNRPISSELDLRNFERDTVENAVQILLDQICGNQRLRNNLDIQGTVMFKNHTNLGDCDK
;
A
#
# COMPACT_ATOMS: atom_id res chain seq x y z
N MET A 1 43.17 -52.37 -7.72
CA MET A 1 43.85 -52.86 -8.93
C MET A 1 45.34 -52.87 -8.65
N HIS A 2 45.84 -54.04 -8.30
CA HIS A 2 47.26 -54.36 -8.18
C HIS A 2 47.81 -54.59 -9.59
N TYR A 3 48.98 -54.02 -9.89
CA TYR A 3 49.84 -54.56 -10.95
C TYR A 3 51.24 -54.77 -10.37
N ALA A 4 51.58 -56.05 -10.22
CA ALA A 4 52.92 -56.55 -9.98
C ALA A 4 53.46 -57.07 -11.31
N PHE A 5 54.73 -56.84 -11.64
CA PHE A 5 55.46 -57.74 -12.56
C PHE A 5 56.97 -57.76 -12.27
N ARG A 6 57.33 -58.86 -11.61
CA ARG A 6 58.38 -59.83 -11.95
C ARG A 6 59.85 -59.38 -11.95
N HIS A 7 60.53 -59.88 -10.92
CA HIS A 7 61.98 -60.05 -10.81
C HIS A 7 62.58 -60.85 -11.98
N HIS A 8 63.71 -60.37 -12.48
CA HIS A 8 64.80 -61.24 -12.92
C HIS A 8 66.12 -60.75 -12.33
N ASP A 9 66.76 -61.67 -11.63
CA ASP A 9 68.07 -61.59 -11.03
C ASP A 9 69.08 -62.17 -12.04
N HIS A 10 70.19 -61.46 -12.25
CA HIS A 10 71.56 -62.01 -12.28
C HIS A 10 72.54 -60.97 -12.79
N GLY A 11 73.63 -60.79 -12.03
CA GLY A 11 74.85 -60.20 -12.56
C GLY A 11 75.61 -59.34 -11.57
N SER A 12 76.05 -59.91 -10.45
CA SER A 12 77.12 -59.33 -9.65
C SER A 12 78.37 -59.14 -10.51
N ARG A 13 78.62 -57.91 -10.97
CA ARG A 13 79.95 -57.44 -11.35
C ARG A 13 80.28 -56.25 -10.47
N THR A 14 81.09 -56.51 -9.47
CA THR A 14 81.80 -55.52 -8.67
C THR A 14 82.59 -54.60 -9.59
N ILE A 15 82.09 -53.39 -9.80
CA ILE A 15 82.90 -52.25 -10.24
C ILE A 15 82.97 -51.32 -9.03
N ASN A 16 83.90 -51.63 -8.13
CA ASN A 16 84.45 -50.66 -7.20
C ASN A 16 85.12 -49.58 -8.04
N ARG A 17 84.39 -48.51 -8.34
CA ARG A 17 84.98 -47.24 -8.74
C ARG A 17 84.34 -46.18 -7.85
N ALA A 18 85.09 -45.81 -6.82
CA ALA A 18 84.81 -44.63 -6.01
C ALA A 18 84.49 -43.46 -6.96
N PRO A 19 83.42 -42.68 -6.72
CA PRO A 19 83.17 -41.50 -7.52
C PRO A 19 84.34 -40.54 -7.32
N SER A 20 84.93 -40.17 -8.46
CA SER A 20 85.93 -39.13 -8.64
C SER A 20 85.58 -37.91 -7.80
N ASN A 21 86.58 -37.35 -7.09
CA ASN A 21 86.51 -36.06 -6.42
C ASN A 21 85.75 -35.07 -7.29
N MET A 22 84.57 -34.66 -6.80
CA MET A 22 83.88 -33.49 -7.30
C MET A 22 84.81 -32.31 -7.03
N ASP A 23 85.18 -31.58 -8.07
CA ASP A 23 86.02 -30.38 -7.98
C ASP A 23 85.37 -29.43 -6.96
N GLU A 24 86.12 -28.96 -5.96
CA GLU A 24 85.62 -28.06 -4.91
C GLU A 24 85.02 -26.78 -5.53
N HIS A 25 85.50 -26.41 -6.71
CA HIS A 25 84.95 -25.35 -7.54
C HIS A 25 83.61 -25.71 -8.22
N GLU A 26 83.34 -26.98 -8.57
CA GLU A 26 82.02 -27.44 -9.03
C GLU A 26 81.01 -27.50 -7.89
N ALA A 27 81.41 -27.98 -6.71
CA ALA A 27 80.55 -27.97 -5.52
C ALA A 27 80.12 -26.54 -5.14
N THR A 28 81.06 -25.59 -5.16
CA THR A 28 80.79 -24.18 -4.88
C THR A 28 79.88 -23.54 -5.95
N ARG A 29 80.08 -23.88 -7.23
CA ARG A 29 79.20 -23.41 -8.33
C ARG A 29 77.77 -23.92 -8.18
N LEU A 30 77.60 -25.20 -7.82
CA LEU A 30 76.28 -25.80 -7.59
C LEU A 30 75.57 -25.20 -6.37
N LEU A 31 76.29 -24.92 -5.29
CA LEU A 31 75.73 -24.23 -4.12
C LEU A 31 75.27 -22.81 -4.46
N HIS A 32 76.07 -22.05 -5.22
CA HIS A 32 75.68 -20.71 -5.68
C HIS A 32 74.42 -20.74 -6.55
N LEU A 33 74.34 -21.67 -7.51
CA LEU A 33 73.15 -21.87 -8.35
C LEU A 33 71.91 -22.26 -7.54
N LEU A 34 72.08 -23.07 -6.49
CA LEU A 34 70.99 -23.47 -5.60
C LEU A 34 70.49 -22.28 -4.75
N GLU A 35 71.39 -21.43 -4.28
CA GLU A 35 71.07 -20.19 -3.55
C GLU A 35 70.31 -19.20 -4.44
N GLU A 36 70.77 -19.03 -5.69
CA GLU A 36 70.08 -18.21 -6.70
C GLU A 36 68.69 -18.75 -7.04
N ALA A 37 68.56 -20.07 -7.25
CA ALA A 37 67.27 -20.70 -7.53
C ALA A 37 66.29 -20.56 -6.34
N LYS A 38 66.77 -20.69 -5.09
CA LYS A 38 65.97 -20.45 -3.89
C LYS A 38 65.53 -18.99 -3.77
N SER A 39 66.44 -18.05 -4.04
CA SER A 39 66.15 -16.62 -4.05
C SER A 39 65.09 -16.28 -5.12
N GLN A 40 65.22 -16.82 -6.33
CA GLN A 40 64.24 -16.67 -7.40
C GLN A 40 62.87 -17.25 -7.02
N LEU A 41 62.82 -18.45 -6.43
CA LEU A 41 61.58 -19.07 -5.97
C LEU A 41 60.91 -18.23 -4.87
N SER A 42 61.70 -17.70 -3.92
CA SER A 42 61.18 -16.82 -2.87
C SER A 42 60.65 -15.49 -3.44
N GLN A 43 61.29 -14.93 -4.45
CA GLN A 43 60.81 -13.71 -5.11
C GLN A 43 59.51 -13.96 -5.87
N GLU A 44 59.41 -15.10 -6.55
CA GLU A 44 58.21 -15.51 -7.29
C GLU A 44 57.03 -15.79 -6.32
N GLN A 45 57.29 -16.45 -5.18
CA GLN A 45 56.28 -16.64 -4.13
C GLN A 45 55.75 -15.30 -3.60
N ARG A 46 56.64 -14.35 -3.29
CA ARG A 46 56.22 -13.00 -2.85
C ARG A 46 55.39 -12.28 -3.90
N ARG A 47 55.77 -12.39 -5.19
CA ARG A 47 54.99 -11.80 -6.30
C ARG A 47 53.59 -12.39 -6.40
N ARG A 48 53.45 -13.72 -6.22
CA ARG A 48 52.15 -14.40 -6.22
C ARG A 48 51.29 -13.99 -5.03
N GLU A 49 51.85 -13.94 -3.83
CA GLU A 49 51.15 -13.49 -2.63
C GLU A 49 50.68 -12.04 -2.75
N GLU A 50 51.51 -11.15 -3.30
CA GLU A 50 51.12 -9.77 -3.57
C GLU A 50 50.02 -9.66 -4.64
N ALA A 51 50.09 -10.47 -5.70
CA ALA A 51 49.05 -10.52 -6.73
C ALA A 51 47.72 -11.03 -6.17
N ASP A 52 47.75 -12.09 -5.35
CA ASP A 52 46.59 -12.65 -4.66
C ASP A 52 45.99 -11.64 -3.67
N ARG A 53 46.83 -10.90 -2.94
CA ARG A 53 46.38 -9.85 -2.04
C ARG A 53 45.66 -8.73 -2.81
N ARG A 54 46.27 -8.24 -3.89
CA ARG A 54 45.66 -7.21 -4.76
C ARG A 54 44.34 -7.68 -5.35
N PHE A 55 44.27 -8.93 -5.80
CA PHE A 55 43.04 -9.51 -6.34
C PHE A 55 41.93 -9.56 -5.28
N ARG A 56 42.23 -10.00 -4.05
CA ARG A 56 41.25 -10.03 -2.95
C ARG A 56 40.77 -8.63 -2.57
N GLU A 57 41.67 -7.66 -2.48
CA GLU A 57 41.32 -6.26 -2.19
C GLU A 57 40.42 -5.67 -3.28
N GLU A 58 40.68 -5.98 -4.55
CA GLU A 58 39.83 -5.54 -5.66
C GLU A 58 38.44 -6.21 -5.62
N GLN A 59 38.37 -7.51 -5.30
CA GLN A 59 37.08 -8.19 -5.10
C GLN A 59 36.29 -7.60 -3.94
N GLN A 60 36.95 -7.32 -2.81
CA GLN A 60 36.32 -6.67 -1.66
C GLN A 60 35.79 -5.27 -2.02
N ARG A 61 36.58 -4.48 -2.75
CA ARG A 61 36.12 -3.15 -3.23
C ARG A 61 34.90 -3.25 -4.13
N ARG A 62 34.88 -4.20 -5.07
CA ARG A 62 33.72 -4.42 -5.96
C ARG A 62 32.49 -4.90 -5.19
N GLU A 63 32.69 -5.75 -4.19
CA GLU A 63 31.63 -6.22 -3.30
C GLU A 63 31.04 -5.08 -2.48
N GLU A 64 31.88 -4.28 -1.82
CA GLU A 64 31.46 -3.10 -1.05
C GLU A 64 30.76 -2.07 -1.92
N GLU A 65 31.26 -1.84 -3.14
CA GLU A 65 30.61 -0.93 -4.09
C GLU A 65 29.24 -1.47 -4.52
N ARG A 66 29.12 -2.77 -4.77
CA ARG A 66 27.83 -3.40 -5.09
C ARG A 66 26.86 -3.29 -3.92
N GLN A 67 27.30 -3.58 -2.70
CA GLN A 67 26.48 -3.45 -1.50
C GLN A 67 26.03 -2.00 -1.27
N ARG A 68 26.91 -1.02 -1.47
CA ARG A 68 26.55 0.40 -1.39
C ARG A 68 25.51 0.81 -2.44
N ARG A 69 25.61 0.26 -3.66
CA ARG A 69 24.62 0.50 -4.72
C ARG A 69 23.28 -0.14 -4.37
N GLU A 70 23.28 -1.41 -3.98
CA GLU A 70 22.06 -2.12 -3.55
C GLU A 70 21.38 -1.43 -2.38
N GLU A 71 22.13 -0.98 -1.38
CA GLU A 71 21.57 -0.24 -0.24
C GLU A 71 21.03 1.13 -0.67
N ALA A 72 21.74 1.85 -1.53
CA ALA A 72 21.25 3.12 -2.08
C ALA A 72 19.98 2.94 -2.92
N ASP A 73 19.87 1.85 -3.68
CA ASP A 73 18.69 1.53 -4.48
C ASP A 73 17.50 1.19 -3.57
N ARG A 74 17.70 0.35 -2.53
CA ARG A 74 16.66 0.06 -1.53
C ARG A 74 16.18 1.33 -0.82
N GLN A 75 17.10 2.22 -0.45
CA GLN A 75 16.75 3.49 0.17
C GLN A 75 15.93 4.39 -0.76
N ARG A 76 16.23 4.38 -2.07
CA ARG A 76 15.42 5.10 -3.07
C ARG A 76 14.04 4.50 -3.21
N GLU A 77 13.92 3.19 -3.34
CA GLU A 77 12.63 2.49 -3.45
C GLU A 77 11.75 2.71 -2.22
N GLU A 78 12.33 2.67 -1.02
CA GLU A 78 11.61 2.98 0.22
C GLU A 78 11.16 4.44 0.26
N ALA A 79 12.04 5.38 -0.11
CA ALA A 79 11.69 6.80 -0.15
C ALA A 79 10.60 7.11 -1.19
N ASP A 80 10.65 6.47 -2.36
CA ASP A 80 9.64 6.62 -3.41
C ASP A 80 8.30 6.06 -2.96
N ARG A 81 8.27 4.89 -2.31
CA ARG A 81 7.05 4.33 -1.72
C ARG A 81 6.46 5.21 -0.63
N GLN A 82 7.28 5.71 0.29
CA GLN A 82 6.82 6.65 1.32
C GLN A 82 6.26 7.93 0.71
N ARG A 83 6.86 8.41 -0.39
CA ARG A 83 6.36 9.57 -1.13
C ARG A 83 5.02 9.27 -1.80
N GLU A 84 4.87 8.11 -2.45
CA GLU A 84 3.62 7.68 -3.07
C GLU A 84 2.51 7.55 -2.03
N GLU A 85 2.78 6.91 -0.90
CA GLU A 85 1.84 6.79 0.22
C GLU A 85 1.45 8.17 0.76
N ALA A 86 2.42 9.06 0.98
CA ALA A 86 2.14 10.42 1.43
C ALA A 86 1.29 11.21 0.43
N VAL A 87 1.52 11.02 -0.88
CA VAL A 87 0.71 11.63 -1.95
C VAL A 87 -0.71 11.06 -1.93
N ALA A 88 -0.88 9.74 -1.78
CA ALA A 88 -2.18 9.10 -1.72
C ALA A 88 -2.99 9.55 -0.51
N VAL A 89 -2.38 9.57 0.68
CA VAL A 89 -3.00 10.07 1.92
C VAL A 89 -3.40 11.55 1.77
N ALA A 90 -2.49 12.37 1.22
CA ALA A 90 -2.80 13.77 0.98
C ALA A 90 -3.92 13.96 -0.06
N ALA A 91 -4.01 13.11 -1.08
CA ALA A 91 -5.08 13.16 -2.07
C ALA A 91 -6.43 12.79 -1.45
N ALA A 92 -6.49 11.72 -0.65
CA ALA A 92 -7.72 11.27 0.00
C ALA A 92 -8.21 12.23 1.09
N ALA A 93 -7.33 13.07 1.65
CA ALA A 93 -7.68 14.13 2.59
C ALA A 93 -8.20 15.41 1.93
N ARG A 94 -8.07 15.57 0.59
CA ARG A 94 -8.55 16.76 -0.11
C ARG A 94 -10.07 16.81 -0.15
N PRO A 95 -10.68 17.98 0.07
CA PRO A 95 -12.10 18.18 -0.20
C PRO A 95 -12.47 17.78 -1.64
N GLN A 96 -13.65 17.22 -1.82
CA GLN A 96 -14.13 16.70 -3.09
C GLN A 96 -14.97 17.73 -3.85
N THR A 97 -15.14 17.51 -5.15
CA THR A 97 -16.20 18.14 -5.96
C THR A 97 -17.56 17.47 -5.69
N ILE A 98 -18.68 18.07 -6.12
CA ILE A 98 -20.00 17.42 -5.98
C ILE A 98 -20.04 16.04 -6.64
N PRO A 99 -19.64 15.87 -7.92
CA PRO A 99 -19.72 14.56 -8.57
C PRO A 99 -18.96 13.48 -7.80
N ASP A 100 -17.73 13.79 -7.37
CA ASP A 100 -16.91 12.84 -6.60
C ASP A 100 -17.53 12.54 -5.23
N TYR A 101 -18.10 13.55 -4.58
CA TYR A 101 -18.75 13.39 -3.28
C TYR A 101 -20.05 12.58 -3.37
N LEU A 102 -20.87 12.80 -4.41
CA LEU A 102 -22.09 12.03 -4.65
C LEU A 102 -21.77 10.57 -4.95
N GLU A 103 -20.71 10.31 -5.73
CA GLU A 103 -20.24 8.95 -5.96
C GLU A 103 -19.82 8.29 -4.64
N ALA A 104 -19.04 8.99 -3.81
CA ALA A 104 -18.65 8.47 -2.49
C ALA A 104 -19.86 8.21 -1.57
N CYS A 105 -20.86 9.10 -1.56
CA CYS A 105 -22.12 8.89 -0.82
C CYS A 105 -22.91 7.68 -1.37
N HIS A 106 -22.92 7.49 -2.69
CA HIS A 106 -23.58 6.35 -3.31
C HIS A 106 -22.91 5.04 -2.91
N GLN A 107 -21.58 4.97 -2.97
CA GLN A 107 -20.82 3.80 -2.50
C GLN A 107 -21.08 3.52 -1.02
N LEU A 108 -21.12 4.57 -0.19
CA LEU A 108 -21.45 4.45 1.23
C LEU A 108 -22.86 3.88 1.46
N SER A 109 -23.86 4.33 0.69
CA SER A 109 -25.23 3.81 0.75
C SER A 109 -25.33 2.35 0.28
N LEU A 110 -24.58 1.99 -0.77
CA LEU A 110 -24.51 0.61 -1.28
C LEU A 110 -23.83 -0.35 -0.29
N ALA A 111 -22.98 0.15 0.60
CA ALA A 111 -22.33 -0.62 1.65
C ALA A 111 -23.27 -0.98 2.82
N ILE A 112 -24.59 -0.79 2.67
CA ILE A 112 -25.60 -1.23 3.63
C ILE A 112 -25.45 -2.73 3.94
N ASP A 113 -25.32 -3.06 5.23
CA ASP A 113 -25.23 -4.43 5.70
C ASP A 113 -26.45 -4.74 6.60
N ILE A 114 -27.19 -5.78 6.27
CA ILE A 114 -28.47 -6.13 6.91
C ILE A 114 -28.33 -7.49 7.58
N VAL A 115 -28.60 -7.54 8.89
CA VAL A 115 -28.65 -8.80 9.63
C VAL A 115 -29.89 -9.59 9.21
N THR A 116 -29.66 -10.72 8.54
CA THR A 116 -30.75 -11.57 8.00
C THR A 116 -31.26 -12.62 8.99
N ASP A 117 -30.46 -12.96 10.01
CA ASP A 117 -30.88 -13.87 11.08
C ASP A 117 -31.88 -13.17 12.01
N LYS A 118 -33.14 -13.59 11.91
CA LYS A 118 -34.25 -13.06 12.71
C LYS A 118 -34.01 -13.17 14.21
N THR A 119 -33.25 -14.16 14.68
CA THR A 119 -32.98 -14.30 16.12
C THR A 119 -32.07 -13.20 16.66
N LEU A 120 -31.35 -12.52 15.76
CA LEU A 120 -30.43 -11.43 16.06
C LEU A 120 -31.02 -10.04 15.77
N THR A 121 -32.25 -9.97 15.24
CA THR A 121 -32.93 -8.70 14.96
C THR A 121 -33.94 -8.35 16.03
N THR A 122 -34.20 -7.04 16.17
CA THR A 122 -35.23 -6.54 17.08
C THR A 122 -36.58 -7.12 16.70
N GLN A 123 -37.19 -7.82 17.64
CA GLN A 123 -38.54 -8.36 17.50
C GLN A 123 -39.53 -7.39 18.13
N GLY A 124 -40.54 -6.98 17.38
CA GLY A 124 -41.61 -6.11 17.87
C GLY A 124 -42.82 -6.18 16.95
N GLU A 125 -44.02 -6.01 17.51
CA GLU A 125 -45.18 -5.76 16.66
C GLU A 125 -45.02 -4.39 16.00
N PRO A 126 -45.32 -4.27 14.69
CA PRO A 126 -45.36 -2.97 14.03
C PRO A 126 -46.23 -2.00 14.83
N THR A 127 -45.72 -0.78 15.05
CA THR A 127 -46.47 0.27 15.73
C THR A 127 -47.83 0.45 15.06
N LYS A 128 -48.92 0.22 15.79
CA LYS A 128 -50.26 0.61 15.31
C LYS A 128 -50.38 2.13 15.42
N PRO A 129 -50.49 2.87 14.32
CA PRO A 129 -50.56 4.33 14.35
C PRO A 129 -51.97 4.77 14.79
N ALA A 130 -52.29 4.60 16.07
CA ALA A 130 -53.57 5.07 16.61
C ALA A 130 -53.60 6.61 16.58
N GLY A 131 -54.56 7.19 15.86
CA GLY A 131 -54.79 8.64 15.80
C GLY A 131 -53.77 9.45 14.99
N ARG A 132 -52.82 8.82 14.27
CA ARG A 132 -51.86 9.52 13.39
C ARG A 132 -52.23 9.34 11.92
N LYS A 133 -52.10 10.40 11.11
CA LYS A 133 -52.20 10.28 9.66
C LYS A 133 -50.97 9.54 9.15
N PHE A 134 -51.16 8.50 8.36
CA PHE A 134 -50.09 7.77 7.68
C PHE A 134 -50.47 7.53 6.21
N PRO A 135 -49.49 7.41 5.30
CA PRO A 135 -49.76 7.06 3.90
C PRO A 135 -50.43 5.68 3.81
N GLN A 136 -51.58 5.59 3.12
CA GLN A 136 -52.28 4.31 2.92
C GLN A 136 -51.80 3.55 1.68
N GLN A 137 -51.17 4.26 0.74
CA GLN A 137 -50.70 3.72 -0.53
C GLN A 137 -49.36 4.37 -0.90
N ILE A 138 -48.46 3.56 -1.44
CA ILE A 138 -47.25 4.02 -2.09
C ILE A 138 -47.54 4.00 -3.59
N ILE A 139 -47.54 5.17 -4.22
CA ILE A 139 -47.81 5.32 -5.66
C ILE A 139 -46.52 5.72 -6.40
N PRO A 140 -46.32 5.26 -7.64
CA PRO A 140 -45.21 5.72 -8.47
C PRO A 140 -45.23 7.24 -8.66
N TRP A 141 -44.04 7.85 -8.69
CA TRP A 141 -43.88 9.26 -9.02
C TRP A 141 -43.54 9.40 -10.51
N ASP A 142 -44.57 9.43 -11.35
CA ASP A 142 -44.45 9.27 -12.81
C ASP A 142 -43.52 10.29 -13.49
N ASN A 143 -43.44 11.53 -12.99
CA ASN A 143 -42.59 12.59 -13.57
C ASN A 143 -41.29 12.84 -12.81
N PHE A 144 -40.90 11.96 -11.88
CA PHE A 144 -39.72 12.16 -11.04
C PHE A 144 -38.44 12.40 -11.85
N ALA A 145 -38.16 11.57 -12.85
CA ALA A 145 -36.95 11.68 -13.66
C ALA A 145 -36.85 13.04 -14.38
N ALA A 146 -37.96 13.51 -14.97
CA ALA A 146 -38.01 14.80 -15.64
C ALA A 146 -37.82 15.97 -14.67
N SER A 147 -38.48 15.92 -13.50
CA SER A 147 -38.31 16.94 -12.45
C SER A 147 -36.90 16.95 -11.87
N GLN A 148 -36.27 15.78 -11.74
CA GLN A 148 -34.89 15.64 -11.30
C GLN A 148 -33.91 16.25 -12.31
N GLU A 149 -34.06 15.94 -13.61
CA GLU A 149 -33.23 16.50 -14.68
C GLU A 149 -33.36 18.03 -14.77
N GLU A 150 -34.59 18.55 -14.65
CA GLU A 150 -34.84 19.99 -14.60
C GLU A 150 -34.12 20.64 -13.41
N THR A 151 -34.16 20.01 -12.24
CA THR A 151 -33.48 20.49 -11.03
C THR A 151 -31.96 20.53 -11.22
N TRP A 152 -31.38 19.46 -11.77
CA TRP A 152 -29.95 19.41 -12.08
C TRP A 152 -29.54 20.44 -13.14
N SER A 153 -30.39 20.69 -14.13
CA SER A 153 -30.15 21.72 -15.15
C SER A 153 -30.11 23.13 -14.55
N ARG A 154 -30.98 23.41 -13.57
CA ARG A 154 -30.97 24.69 -12.83
C ARG A 154 -29.73 24.84 -11.96
N LEU A 155 -29.26 23.76 -11.34
CA LEU A 155 -28.01 23.73 -10.58
C LEU A 155 -26.79 23.95 -11.51
N ALA A 156 -26.79 23.34 -12.69
CA ALA A 156 -25.72 23.46 -13.69
C ALA A 156 -25.55 24.89 -14.25
N ALA A 157 -26.53 25.78 -14.04
CA ALA A 157 -26.39 27.20 -14.35
C ALA A 157 -25.28 27.89 -13.53
N ASP A 158 -24.85 27.28 -12.42
CA ASP A 158 -23.68 27.70 -11.63
C ASP A 158 -22.56 26.66 -11.72
N ASN A 159 -21.56 26.93 -12.57
CA ASN A 159 -20.42 26.02 -12.74
C ASN A 159 -19.63 25.82 -11.42
N ALA A 160 -19.60 26.83 -10.55
CA ALA A 160 -18.88 26.76 -9.29
C ALA A 160 -19.46 25.68 -8.36
N PHE A 161 -20.76 25.41 -8.45
CA PHE A 161 -21.41 24.35 -7.67
C PHE A 161 -20.78 22.97 -7.91
N PHE A 162 -20.40 22.68 -9.15
CA PHE A 162 -19.82 21.40 -9.55
C PHE A 162 -18.30 21.38 -9.47
N THR A 163 -17.62 22.52 -9.66
CA THR A 163 -16.15 22.56 -9.67
C THR A 163 -15.52 22.85 -8.32
N ASN A 164 -16.26 23.44 -7.37
CA ASN A 164 -15.71 23.80 -6.08
C ASN A 164 -15.40 22.54 -5.26
N THR A 165 -14.15 22.45 -4.80
CA THR A 165 -13.69 21.39 -3.89
C THR A 165 -13.95 21.82 -2.45
N ILE A 166 -15.21 21.75 -2.03
CA ILE A 166 -15.67 22.18 -0.69
C ILE A 166 -16.46 21.10 0.05
N TYR A 167 -16.70 19.97 -0.60
CA TYR A 167 -17.42 18.84 -0.03
C TYR A 167 -16.47 17.97 0.79
N PRO A 168 -16.98 17.16 1.73
CA PRO A 168 -16.16 16.26 2.53
C PRO A 168 -15.18 15.45 1.68
N SER A 169 -14.01 15.17 2.25
CA SER A 169 -12.98 14.38 1.60
C SER A 169 -13.31 12.88 1.62
N ALA A 170 -12.67 12.11 0.75
CA ALA A 170 -12.87 10.66 0.69
C ALA A 170 -12.60 10.00 2.06
N ASN A 171 -11.53 10.41 2.75
CA ASN A 171 -11.24 9.92 4.11
C ASN A 171 -12.34 10.22 5.13
N GLN A 172 -13.06 11.35 4.98
CA GLN A 172 -14.19 11.66 5.87
C GLN A 172 -15.38 10.76 5.60
N VAL A 173 -15.66 10.44 4.34
CA VAL A 173 -16.71 9.49 3.95
C VAL A 173 -16.34 8.07 4.40
N ASP A 174 -15.08 7.65 4.22
CA ASP A 174 -14.58 6.35 4.70
C ASP A 174 -14.65 6.22 6.22
N TYR A 175 -14.38 7.32 6.94
CA TYR A 175 -14.56 7.36 8.38
C TYR A 175 -16.02 7.12 8.77
N ILE A 176 -16.99 7.75 8.08
CA ILE A 176 -18.41 7.50 8.30
C ILE A 176 -18.74 6.02 8.00
N ALA A 177 -18.22 5.46 6.91
CA ALA A 177 -18.39 4.05 6.58
C ALA A 177 -17.92 3.13 7.73
N SER A 178 -16.80 3.46 8.37
CA SER A 178 -16.26 2.68 9.49
C SER A 178 -17.12 2.71 10.76
N LEU A 179 -18.01 3.69 10.90
CA LEU A 179 -18.93 3.81 12.02
C LEU A 179 -20.24 3.03 11.81
N ASN A 180 -20.60 2.77 10.55
CA ASN A 180 -21.81 2.04 10.21
C ASN A 180 -21.71 0.59 10.67
N ARG A 181 -22.77 0.13 11.36
CA ARG A 181 -22.88 -1.23 11.87
C ARG A 181 -23.91 -2.01 11.06
N PRO A 182 -23.81 -3.36 11.04
CA PRO A 182 -24.86 -4.18 10.47
C PRO A 182 -26.22 -3.84 11.11
N ILE A 183 -27.22 -3.65 10.26
CA ILE A 183 -28.55 -3.21 10.65
C ILE A 183 -29.32 -4.40 11.22
N SER A 184 -29.59 -4.37 12.52
CA SER A 184 -30.41 -5.38 13.21
C SER A 184 -31.64 -4.78 13.92
N SER A 185 -31.77 -3.46 13.94
CA SER A 185 -32.86 -2.74 14.58
C SER A 185 -33.32 -1.53 13.76
N GLU A 186 -34.52 -1.01 14.07
CA GLU A 186 -35.00 0.27 13.53
C GLU A 186 -34.05 1.43 13.88
N LEU A 187 -33.43 1.37 15.08
CA LEU A 187 -32.45 2.37 15.50
C LEU A 187 -31.19 2.33 14.63
N ASP A 188 -30.70 1.13 14.28
CA ASP A 188 -29.53 0.98 13.40
C ASP A 188 -29.84 1.50 11.99
N LEU A 189 -31.01 1.15 11.45
CA LEU A 189 -31.47 1.66 10.15
C LEU A 189 -31.55 3.19 10.16
N ARG A 190 -32.13 3.76 11.22
CA ARG A 190 -32.22 5.22 11.38
C ARG A 190 -30.84 5.88 11.43
N ASN A 191 -29.90 5.31 12.18
CA ASN A 191 -28.54 5.85 12.25
C ASN A 191 -27.84 5.75 10.90
N PHE A 192 -27.97 4.62 10.21
CA PHE A 192 -27.42 4.43 8.87
C PHE A 192 -27.98 5.45 7.87
N GLU A 193 -29.30 5.63 7.79
CA GLU A 193 -29.92 6.61 6.89
C GLU A 193 -29.49 8.05 7.23
N ARG A 194 -29.33 8.37 8.52
CA ARG A 194 -28.82 9.69 8.92
C ARG A 194 -27.38 9.89 8.43
N ASP A 195 -26.53 8.91 8.66
CA ASP A 195 -25.11 9.03 8.42
C ASP A 195 -24.77 8.96 6.93
N THR A 196 -25.55 8.22 6.12
CA THR A 196 -25.32 8.04 4.68
C THR A 196 -26.13 8.97 3.78
N VAL A 197 -27.33 9.42 4.20
CA VAL A 197 -28.24 10.23 3.38
C VAL A 197 -28.50 11.60 4.00
N GLU A 198 -29.03 11.67 5.23
CA GLU A 198 -29.48 12.93 5.85
C GLU A 198 -28.34 13.96 5.92
N ASN A 199 -27.18 13.55 6.45
CA ASN A 199 -26.02 14.43 6.57
C ASN A 199 -25.51 14.91 5.21
N ALA A 200 -25.49 14.03 4.20
CA ALA A 200 -25.05 14.38 2.86
C ALA A 200 -26.00 15.39 2.20
N VAL A 201 -27.31 15.17 2.31
CA VAL A 201 -28.34 16.09 1.81
C VAL A 201 -28.26 17.44 2.54
N GLN A 202 -28.04 17.44 3.85
CA GLN A 202 -27.88 18.66 4.62
C GLN A 202 -26.69 19.48 4.13
N ILE A 203 -25.52 18.84 3.92
CA ILE A 203 -24.32 19.52 3.39
C ILE A 203 -24.61 20.15 2.03
N LEU A 204 -25.26 19.40 1.12
CA LEU A 204 -25.62 19.91 -0.22
C LEU A 204 -26.58 21.10 -0.12
N LEU A 205 -27.61 21.01 0.72
CA LEU A 205 -28.58 22.08 0.92
C LEU A 205 -27.95 23.33 1.55
N ASP A 206 -27.01 23.17 2.48
CA ASP A 206 -26.29 24.29 3.07
C ASP A 206 -25.47 25.04 2.00
N GLN A 207 -24.83 24.31 1.06
CA GLN A 207 -24.13 24.94 -0.07
C GLN A 207 -25.09 25.68 -1.02
N ILE A 208 -26.24 25.08 -1.32
CA ILE A 208 -27.27 25.71 -2.17
C ILE A 208 -27.83 26.96 -1.49
N CYS A 209 -28.16 26.88 -0.19
CA CYS A 209 -28.76 27.97 0.56
C CYS A 209 -27.78 29.12 0.84
N GLY A 210 -26.48 28.80 0.96
CA GLY A 210 -25.40 29.79 1.08
C GLY A 210 -25.15 30.59 -0.21
N ASN A 211 -25.59 30.08 -1.36
CA ASN A 211 -25.46 30.75 -2.65
C ASN A 211 -26.80 31.39 -3.06
N GLN A 212 -26.87 32.72 -2.98
CA GLN A 212 -28.09 33.48 -3.28
C GLN A 212 -28.63 33.22 -4.70
N ARG A 213 -27.75 32.99 -5.68
CA ARG A 213 -28.15 32.73 -7.08
C ARG A 213 -28.82 31.37 -7.20
N LEU A 214 -28.21 30.32 -6.66
CA LEU A 214 -28.79 28.98 -6.65
C LEU A 214 -30.10 28.93 -5.88
N ARG A 215 -30.13 29.56 -4.70
CA ARG A 215 -31.33 29.68 -3.88
C ARG A 215 -32.49 30.33 -4.62
N ASN A 216 -32.26 31.44 -5.33
CA ASN A 216 -33.27 32.12 -6.12
C ASN A 216 -33.71 31.29 -7.33
N ASN A 217 -32.77 30.61 -8.02
CA ASN A 217 -33.07 29.76 -9.17
C ASN A 217 -33.95 28.54 -8.82
N LEU A 218 -33.80 28.02 -7.59
CA LEU A 218 -34.58 26.90 -7.07
C LEU A 218 -35.81 27.34 -6.26
N ASP A 219 -36.08 28.65 -6.15
CA ASP A 219 -37.17 29.24 -5.34
C ASP A 219 -37.21 28.71 -3.89
N ILE A 220 -36.03 28.56 -3.28
CA ILE A 220 -35.94 28.07 -1.89
C ILE A 220 -36.21 29.24 -0.92
N GLN A 221 -37.44 29.27 -0.41
CA GLN A 221 -37.91 30.25 0.56
C GLN A 221 -37.70 29.73 2.00
N GLY A 222 -37.05 30.53 2.85
CA GLY A 222 -36.78 30.17 4.25
C GLY A 222 -35.55 29.29 4.46
N THR A 223 -35.43 28.72 5.66
CA THR A 223 -34.29 27.88 6.07
C THR A 223 -34.75 26.43 6.20
N VAL A 224 -34.04 25.50 5.56
CA VAL A 224 -34.29 24.06 5.72
C VAL A 224 -33.49 23.57 6.92
N MET A 225 -34.16 22.89 7.86
CA MET A 225 -33.54 22.34 9.07
C MET A 225 -33.94 20.88 9.22
N PHE A 226 -32.95 20.01 9.35
CA PHE A 226 -33.18 18.60 9.69
C PHE A 226 -33.35 18.48 11.21
N LYS A 227 -34.49 17.96 11.65
CA LYS A 227 -34.81 17.77 13.07
C LYS A 227 -35.12 16.32 13.33
N ASN A 228 -34.38 15.75 14.28
CA ASN A 228 -34.57 14.40 14.75
C ASN A 228 -35.31 14.45 16.10
N HIS A 229 -36.64 14.42 16.06
CA HIS A 229 -37.46 14.34 17.27
C HIS A 229 -37.54 12.88 17.74
N THR A 230 -36.85 12.55 18.83
CA THR A 230 -37.13 11.32 19.57
C THR A 230 -38.47 11.52 20.25
N ASN A 231 -39.56 11.10 19.60
CA ASN A 231 -40.88 11.03 20.23
C ASN A 231 -40.88 9.88 21.24
N LEU A 232 -40.12 10.02 22.32
CA LEU A 232 -40.31 9.20 23.51
C LEU A 232 -41.65 9.65 24.09
N GLY A 233 -42.71 8.88 23.82
CA GLY A 233 -44.00 9.15 24.45
C GLY A 233 -43.81 9.19 25.96
N ASP A 234 -44.47 10.14 26.63
CA ASP A 234 -44.51 10.17 28.08
C ASP A 234 -44.95 8.79 28.57
N CYS A 235 -44.06 8.09 29.26
CA CYS A 235 -44.40 6.90 30.03
C CYS A 235 -45.20 7.37 31.25
N ASP A 236 -46.44 7.81 31.02
CA ASP A 236 -47.37 8.04 32.10
C ASP A 236 -47.77 6.69 32.70
N LYS A 237 -47.49 6.57 34.00
CA LYS A 237 -47.74 5.43 34.87
C LYS A 237 -49.21 5.30 35.25
#